data_AF-A0A2D5ELW6-F1
#
_entry.id   AF-A0A2D5ELW6-F1
#
_cell.length_a   1.000
_cell.length_b   1.000
_cell.length_c   1.000
_cell.angle_alpha   90.00
_cell.angle_beta   90.00
_cell.angle_gamma   90.00
#
_symmetry.space_group_name_H-M   'P 1'
#
loop_
_entity.id
_entity.type
_entity.pdbx_description
1 polymer ?
#
loop_
_entity_poly.entity_id
_entity_poly.type
_entity_poly.pdbx_seq_one_letter_code
_entity_poly.pdbx_strand_id
1 'polypeptide(L)' 'MASDKRKQSLYFPAEMLEEIEHEALRLDRTRSWIVQRCVRIALPELKKLPSINDIEEQPKDDG' A
#
# COMPACT_ATOMS: atom_id res chain seq x y z
N MET A 1 12.94 -18.93 11.04
CA MET A 1 11.48 -18.87 11.25
C MET A 1 10.83 -18.58 9.91
N ALA A 2 10.01 -19.48 9.38
CA ALA A 2 9.25 -19.22 8.16
C ALA A 2 8.25 -18.10 8.45
N SER A 3 8.22 -17.03 7.64
CA SER A 3 7.21 -15.98 7.83
C SER A 3 5.82 -16.56 7.54
N ASP A 4 4.89 -16.38 8.48
CA ASP A 4 3.48 -16.73 8.29
C ASP A 4 2.93 -15.99 7.04
N LYS A 5 2.54 -16.74 6.01
CA LYS A 5 1.99 -16.20 4.76
C LYS A 5 0.48 -16.35 4.80
N ARG A 6 -0.24 -15.22 4.81
CA ARG A 6 -1.71 -15.20 4.78
C ARG A 6 -2.23 -14.80 3.40
N LYS A 7 -3.24 -15.53 2.90
CA LYS A 7 -3.93 -15.20 1.65
C LYS A 7 -4.94 -14.08 1.92
N GLN A 8 -4.88 -13.02 1.11
CA GLN A 8 -5.80 -11.90 1.16
C GLN A 8 -6.31 -11.62 -0.26
N SER A 9 -7.62 -11.44 -0.41
CA SER A 9 -8.22 -10.93 -1.64
C SER A 9 -8.25 -9.41 -1.57
N LEU A 10 -7.82 -8.75 -2.65
CA LEU A 10 -7.81 -7.30 -2.81
C LEU A 10 -8.36 -6.94 -4.19
N TYR A 11 -9.04 -5.81 -4.27
CA TYR A 11 -9.52 -5.25 -5.54
C TYR A 11 -8.52 -4.22 -6.04
N PHE A 12 -8.19 -4.30 -7.33
CA PHE A 12 -7.32 -3.36 -8.03
C PHE A 12 -8.06 -2.84 -9.25
N PRO A 13 -7.84 -1.58 -9.67
CA PRO A 13 -8.19 -1.14 -11.02
C PRO A 13 -7.57 -2.08 -12.06
N ALA A 14 -8.25 -2.28 -13.19
CA ALA A 14 -7.81 -3.22 -14.23
C ALA A 14 -6.39 -2.90 -14.73
N GLU A 15 -6.12 -1.63 -15.06
CA GLU A 15 -4.81 -1.15 -15.52
C GLU A 15 -3.69 -1.43 -14.50
N MET A 16 -3.94 -1.15 -13.21
CA MET A 16 -2.96 -1.43 -12.16
C MET A 16 -2.69 -2.93 -12.01
N LEU A 17 -3.72 -3.78 -12.20
CA LEU A 17 -3.53 -5.21 -12.16
C LEU A 17 -2.68 -5.70 -13.35
N GLU A 18 -2.91 -5.16 -14.54
CA GLU A 18 -2.11 -5.46 -15.74
C GLU A 18 -0.64 -5.06 -15.54
N GLU A 19 -0.36 -3.88 -14.99
CA GLU A 19 1.01 -3.45 -14.65
C GLU A 19 1.70 -4.41 -13.67
N ILE A 20 0.99 -4.84 -12.62
CA ILE A 20 1.51 -5.80 -11.64
C ILE A 20 1.84 -7.14 -12.31
N GLU A 21 0.99 -7.61 -13.22
CA GLU A 21 1.18 -8.88 -13.94
C GLU A 21 2.33 -8.80 -14.94
N HIS A 22 2.44 -7.69 -15.67
CA HIS A 22 3.56 -7.42 -16.57
C HIS A 22 4.90 -7.42 -15.83
N GLU A 23 5.00 -6.72 -14.70
CA GLU A 23 6.23 -6.66 -13.91
C GLU A 23 6.57 -7.99 -13.23
N ALA A 24 5.54 -8.76 -12.82
CA ALA A 24 5.72 -10.11 -12.28
C ALA A 24 6.37 -11.03 -13.33
N LEU A 25 5.89 -10.99 -14.58
CA LEU A 25 6.47 -11.73 -15.71
C LEU A 25 7.90 -11.25 -16.02
N ARG A 26 8.10 -9.94 -16.14
CA ARG A 26 9.40 -9.34 -16.49
C ARG A 26 10.51 -9.69 -15.49
N LEU A 27 10.17 -9.79 -14.21
CA LEU A 27 11.12 -10.04 -13.12
C LEU A 27 11.22 -11.51 -12.71
N ASP A 28 10.42 -12.40 -13.31
CA ASP A 28 10.27 -13.81 -12.90
C ASP A 28 9.94 -13.93 -11.41
N ARG A 29 8.90 -13.21 -10.97
CA ARG A 29 8.44 -13.16 -9.58
C ARG A 29 6.92 -13.29 -9.51
N THR A 30 6.41 -13.55 -8.31
CA THR A 30 4.95 -13.65 -8.10
C THR A 30 4.33 -12.27 -7.92
N ARG A 31 3.04 -12.13 -8.26
CA ARG A 31 2.24 -10.91 -7.99
C ARG A 31 2.34 -10.47 -6.52
N SER A 32 2.28 -11.44 -5.59
CA SER A 32 2.45 -11.16 -4.16
C SER A 32 3.81 -10.56 -3.84
N TRP A 33 4.88 -10.96 -4.52
CA TRP A 33 6.21 -10.38 -4.32
C TRP A 33 6.26 -8.94 -4.82
N ILE A 34 5.68 -8.65 -5.99
CA ILE A 34 5.59 -7.28 -6.55
C ILE A 34 4.86 -6.36 -5.58
N VAL A 35 3.65 -6.75 -5.15
CA VAL A 35 2.84 -5.96 -4.20
C VAL A 35 3.60 -5.76 -2.88
N GLN A 36 4.23 -6.80 -2.33
CA GLN A 36 5.04 -6.65 -1.12
C GLN A 36 6.24 -5.71 -1.31
N ARG A 37 6.88 -5.71 -2.49
CA ARG A 37 8.00 -4.81 -2.78
C ARG A 37 7.51 -3.36 -2.83
N CYS A 38 6.40 -3.08 -3.50
CA CYS A 38 5.78 -1.75 -3.55
C CYS A 38 5.41 -1.27 -2.14
N VAL A 39 4.74 -2.11 -1.35
CA VAL A 39 4.37 -1.76 0.04
C VAL A 39 5.61 -1.45 0.88
N ARG A 40 6.66 -2.27 0.82
CA ARG A 40 7.90 -2.01 1.58
C ARG A 40 8.56 -0.68 1.22
N ILE A 41 8.45 -0.24 -0.04
CA ILE A 41 8.97 1.05 -0.51
C ILE A 41 8.07 2.20 -0.06
N ALA A 42 6.75 2.06 -0.19
CA ALA A 42 5.79 3.14 0.07
C ALA A 42 5.46 3.34 1.55
N LEU A 43 5.55 2.29 2.38
CA LEU A 43 5.12 2.34 3.77
C LEU A 43 5.82 3.42 4.63
N PRO A 44 7.14 3.69 4.48
CA PRO A 44 7.79 4.80 5.19
C PRO A 44 7.20 6.17 4.85
N GLU A 45 6.80 6.40 3.60
CA GLU A 45 6.19 7.66 3.18
C GLU A 45 4.73 7.75 3.66
N LEU A 46 3.98 6.65 3.56
CA LEU A 46 2.60 6.57 4.08
C LEU A 46 2.53 6.86 5.59
N LYS A 47 3.55 6.45 6.35
CA LYS A 47 3.64 6.71 7.80
C LYS A 47 3.85 8.17 8.17
N LYS A 48 4.25 9.03 7.22
CA LYS A 48 4.39 10.47 7.44
C LYS A 48 3.08 11.22 7.25
N LEU A 49 2.09 10.60 6.61
CA LEU A 49 0.79 11.21 6.39
C LEU A 49 0.07 11.33 7.74
N PRO A 50 -0.57 12.48 8.03
CA PRO A 50 -1.37 12.62 9.23
C PRO A 50 -2.54 11.63 9.19
N SER A 51 -2.97 11.18 10.37
CA SER A 51 -4.24 10.46 10.47
C SER A 51 -5.36 11.39 10.03
N ILE A 52 -6.27 10.89 9.20
CA ILE A 52 -7.47 11.64 8.75
C ILE A 52 -8.28 12.15 9.96
N ASN A 53 -8.20 11.45 11.09
CA ASN A 53 -8.93 11.78 12.31
C ASN A 53 -8.25 12.86 13.18
N ASP A 54 -7.00 13.24 12.89
CA ASP A 54 -6.25 14.20 13.73
C ASP A 54 -6.39 15.66 13.21
N ILE A 55 -7.25 15.91 12.21
CA ILE A 55 -7.42 17.23 11.57
C ILE A 55 -8.44 18.11 12.33
N GLU A 56 -9.15 17.58 13.32
CA GLU A 56 -10.22 18.29 14.06
C GLU A 56 -9.81 18.82 15.44
N GLU A 57 -8.75 19.61 15.57
CA GLU A 57 -8.59 20.51 16.73
C GLU A 57 -7.95 21.85 16.31
N GLN A 58 -8.66 22.62 15.48
CA GLN A 58 -8.47 24.08 15.45
C GLN A 58 -9.45 24.66 16.47
N PRO A 59 -9.00 25.22 17.61
CA PRO A 59 -9.90 25.92 18.51
C PRO A 59 -10.53 27.08 17.74
N LYS A 60 -11.87 27.13 17.73
CA LYS A 60 -12.60 28.31 17.27
C LYS A 60 -12.20 29.46 18.20
N ASP A 61 -11.53 30.45 17.62
CA ASP A 61 -11.30 31.74 18.24
C ASP A 61 -12.66 32.45 18.31
N ASP A 62 -13.37 32.25 19.43
CA ASP A 62 -14.58 32.98 19.75
C ASP A 62 -14.18 34.40 20.18
N GLY A 63 -14.16 35.32 19.21
CA GLY A 63 -13.94 36.75 19.43
C GLY A 63 -15.01 37.43 20.28
#